data_AF-A0AAD6SDY8-F1
#
_entry.id   AF-A0AAD6SDY8-F1
#
_cell.length_a   1.000
_cell.length_b   1.000
_cell.length_c   1.000
_cell.angle_alpha   90.00
_cell.angle_beta   90.00
_cell.angle_gamma   90.00
#
_symmetry.space_group_name_H-M   'P 1'
#
loop_
_entity.id
_entity.type
_entity.pdbx_description
1 polymer ?
#
loop_
_entity_poly.entity_id
_entity_poly.type
_entity_poly.pdbx_seq_one_letter_code
_entity_poly.pdbx_strand_id
1 'polypeptide(L)'
;RCLDCHAAEFICDNCMLQSHAHIPLHQIQRYHNGRFSTVGLKNIGMRIALTHLPCDPCPIPVPENHFIIVDTDRAHNVAIDFCGCGKGGTRAEQLVAARLYPCSYERPRAAISFRM
;
A
#
# COMPACT_ATOMS: atom_id res chain seq x y z
N ARG A 1 -13.49 3.51 -9.78
CA ARG A 1 -12.86 2.95 -11.00
C ARG A 1 -11.34 2.98 -10.82
N CYS A 2 -10.61 1.93 -11.20
CA CYS A 2 -9.14 1.96 -11.23
C CYS A 2 -8.63 2.54 -12.57
N LEU A 3 -7.55 3.32 -12.54
CA LEU A 3 -6.97 3.95 -13.73
C LEU A 3 -5.87 3.10 -14.38
N ASP A 4 -5.24 2.21 -13.61
CA ASP A 4 -4.11 1.39 -14.07
C ASP A 4 -4.54 -0.05 -14.46
N CYS A 5 -5.70 -0.53 -13.99
CA CYS A 5 -6.24 -1.85 -14.37
C CYS A 5 -6.95 -1.82 -15.74
N HIS A 6 -6.79 -2.90 -16.51
CA HIS A 6 -7.47 -3.07 -17.81
C HIS A 6 -9.00 -3.11 -17.70
N ALA A 7 -9.54 -3.76 -16.66
CA ALA A 7 -10.98 -3.81 -16.38
C ALA A 7 -11.37 -2.61 -15.50
N ALA A 8 -11.54 -1.44 -16.11
CA ALA A 8 -11.74 -0.19 -15.40
C ALA A 8 -13.24 0.09 -15.13
N GLU A 9 -13.92 -0.80 -14.42
CA GLU A 9 -15.33 -0.65 -14.03
C GLU A 9 -15.52 0.22 -12.78
N PHE A 10 -16.73 0.74 -12.59
CA PHE A 10 -17.14 1.39 -11.35
C PHE A 10 -17.63 0.35 -10.34
N ILE A 11 -16.77 0.04 -9.38
CA ILE A 11 -17.06 -0.86 -8.26
C ILE A 11 -17.06 -0.10 -6.95
N CYS A 12 -17.68 -0.68 -5.91
CA CYS A 12 -17.69 -0.09 -4.58
C CYS A 12 -16.29 -0.10 -3.95
N ASP A 13 -16.10 0.71 -2.89
CA ASP A 13 -14.81 0.84 -2.21
C ASP A 13 -14.30 -0.52 -1.67
N ASN A 14 -15.18 -1.38 -1.14
CA ASN A 14 -14.78 -2.70 -0.64
C ASN A 14 -14.28 -3.64 -1.75
N CYS A 15 -14.99 -3.70 -2.89
CA CYS A 15 -14.54 -4.47 -4.04
C CYS A 15 -13.22 -3.92 -4.61
N MET A 16 -13.03 -2.61 -4.56
CA MET A 16 -11.77 -1.96 -4.95
C MET A 16 -10.63 -2.42 -4.05
N LEU A 17 -10.80 -2.40 -2.73
CA LEU A 17 -9.78 -2.88 -1.78
C LEU A 17 -9.43 -4.35 -1.99
N GLN A 18 -10.45 -5.21 -2.15
CA GLN A 18 -10.25 -6.65 -2.33
C GLN A 18 -9.52 -6.97 -3.64
N SER A 19 -9.94 -6.38 -4.76
CA SER A 19 -9.29 -6.59 -6.06
C SER A 19 -7.88 -6.02 -6.14
N HIS A 20 -7.54 -5.05 -5.28
CA HIS A 20 -6.22 -4.40 -5.27
C HIS A 20 -5.31 -4.85 -4.12
N ALA A 21 -5.68 -5.91 -3.39
CA ALA A 21 -4.90 -6.48 -2.29
C ALA A 21 -3.41 -6.70 -2.64
N HIS A 22 -3.14 -7.11 -3.89
CA HIS A 22 -1.79 -7.42 -4.39
C HIS A 22 -1.17 -6.31 -5.26
N ILE A 23 -1.91 -5.23 -5.52
CA ILE A 23 -1.49 -4.10 -6.35
C ILE A 23 -1.84 -2.77 -5.67
N PRO A 24 -1.35 -2.53 -4.44
CA PRO A 24 -1.77 -1.42 -3.58
C PRO A 24 -1.34 -0.04 -4.06
N LEU A 25 -0.52 0.02 -5.12
CA LEU A 25 0.04 1.26 -5.67
C LEU A 25 -0.82 1.85 -6.79
N HIS A 26 -1.82 1.14 -7.31
CA HIS A 26 -2.67 1.68 -8.37
C HIS A 26 -3.44 2.95 -7.92
N GLN A 27 -3.65 3.87 -8.85
CA GLN A 27 -4.55 5.00 -8.71
C GLN A 27 -5.98 4.61 -9.04
N ILE A 28 -6.89 5.25 -8.32
CA ILE A 28 -8.31 5.12 -8.57
C ILE A 28 -8.91 6.50 -8.86
N GLN A 29 -9.96 6.50 -9.66
CA GLN A 29 -10.85 7.61 -9.85
C GLN A 29 -12.12 7.35 -9.02
N ARG A 30 -12.41 8.29 -8.12
CA ARG A 30 -13.59 8.27 -7.25
C ARG A 30 -14.55 9.36 -7.68
N TYR A 31 -15.83 9.01 -7.78
CA TYR A 31 -16.90 9.98 -8.01
C TYR A 31 -17.52 10.37 -6.67
N HIS A 32 -17.49 11.66 -6.34
CA HIS A 32 -18.06 12.17 -5.10
C HIS A 32 -18.49 13.62 -5.30
N ASN A 33 -19.69 13.99 -4.82
CA ASN A 33 -20.25 15.35 -4.93
C ASN A 33 -20.25 15.93 -6.36
N GLY A 34 -20.65 15.12 -7.34
CA GLY A 34 -20.78 15.59 -8.72
C GLY A 34 -19.44 15.75 -9.46
N ARG A 35 -18.31 15.34 -8.88
CA ARG A 35 -16.98 15.46 -9.47
C ARG A 35 -16.21 14.16 -9.40
N PHE A 36 -15.39 13.92 -10.41
CA PHE A 36 -14.37 12.88 -10.38
C PHE A 36 -13.08 13.45 -9.80
N SER A 37 -12.50 12.74 -8.85
CA SER A 37 -11.17 13.03 -8.33
C SER A 37 -10.29 11.79 -8.40
N THR A 38 -9.02 12.01 -8.68
CA THR A 38 -8.02 10.95 -8.64
C THR A 38 -7.48 10.85 -7.23
N VAL A 39 -7.57 9.66 -6.64
CA VAL A 39 -7.17 9.40 -5.25
C VAL A 39 -6.35 8.11 -5.18
N GLY A 40 -5.51 7.99 -4.15
CA GLY A 40 -4.81 6.74 -3.87
C GLY A 40 -5.72 5.74 -3.16
N LEU A 41 -5.42 4.46 -3.24
CA LEU A 41 -6.14 3.40 -2.51
C LEU A 41 -6.16 3.64 -1.00
N LYS A 42 -5.12 4.29 -0.45
CA LYS A 42 -5.07 4.73 0.95
C LYS A 42 -6.31 5.54 1.36
N ASN A 43 -6.84 6.40 0.49
CA ASN A 43 -7.97 7.28 0.78
C ASN A 43 -9.30 6.55 0.96
N ILE A 44 -9.39 5.28 0.54
CA ILE A 44 -10.55 4.42 0.76
C ILE A 44 -10.27 3.32 1.82
N GLY A 45 -9.15 3.43 2.55
CA GLY A 45 -8.83 2.54 3.66
C GLY A 45 -7.78 1.45 3.36
N MET A 46 -7.13 1.48 2.20
CA MET A 46 -6.08 0.49 1.89
C MET A 46 -4.89 0.63 2.81
N ARG A 47 -4.42 -0.52 3.32
CA ARG A 47 -3.21 -0.64 4.11
C ARG A 47 -2.37 -1.80 3.60
N ILE A 48 -1.06 -1.62 3.58
CA ILE A 48 -0.10 -2.65 3.17
C ILE A 48 0.41 -3.31 4.45
N ALA A 49 -0.04 -4.54 4.72
CA ALA A 49 0.51 -5.34 5.82
C ALA A 49 1.83 -5.98 5.39
N LEU A 50 2.89 -5.75 6.16
CA LEU A 50 4.19 -6.37 5.92
C LEU A 50 4.31 -7.69 6.67
N THR A 51 5.15 -8.59 6.13
CA THR A 51 5.51 -9.91 6.69
C THR A 51 4.38 -10.95 6.66
N HIS A 52 3.16 -10.58 7.01
CA HIS A 52 2.04 -11.48 7.23
C HIS A 52 1.10 -11.56 6.02
N LEU A 53 0.50 -12.75 5.83
CA LEU A 53 -0.55 -12.93 4.83
C LEU A 53 -1.88 -12.34 5.31
N PRO A 54 -2.78 -11.93 4.40
CA PRO A 54 -4.11 -11.44 4.78
C PRO A 54 -4.92 -12.43 5.65
N CYS A 55 -4.69 -13.74 5.50
CA CYS A 55 -5.36 -14.78 6.29
C CYS A 55 -4.72 -15.05 7.66
N ASP A 56 -3.51 -14.55 7.93
CA ASP A 56 -2.81 -14.68 9.21
C ASP A 56 -2.25 -13.32 9.63
N PRO A 57 -3.12 -12.35 9.98
CA PRO A 57 -2.70 -10.98 10.26
C PRO A 57 -1.78 -10.92 11.47
N CYS A 58 -0.86 -9.95 11.46
CA CYS A 58 0.03 -9.73 12.58
C CYS A 58 -0.77 -9.45 13.86
N PRO A 59 -0.49 -10.13 14.99
CA PRO A 59 -1.17 -9.86 16.26
C PRO A 59 -0.77 -8.50 16.86
N ILE A 60 0.38 -7.95 16.46
CA ILE A 60 0.94 -6.70 16.97
C ILE A 60 1.39 -5.84 15.76
N PRO A 61 0.46 -5.28 14.98
CA PRO A 61 0.81 -4.39 13.89
C PRO A 61 1.27 -3.04 14.43
N VAL A 62 2.30 -2.47 13.81
CA VAL A 62 2.79 -1.12 14.07
C VAL A 62 2.42 -0.25 12.86
N PRO A 63 1.31 0.50 12.94
CA PRO A 63 0.80 1.26 11.82
C PRO A 63 1.63 2.51 11.55
N GLU A 64 1.88 2.80 10.28
CA GLU A 64 2.44 4.05 9.78
C GLU A 64 1.51 4.59 8.68
N ASN A 65 0.87 5.73 8.97
CA ASN A 65 -0.15 6.29 8.09
C ASN A 65 0.45 7.16 6.99
N HIS A 66 1.72 7.55 7.09
CA HIS A 66 2.37 8.41 6.10
C HIS A 66 3.69 7.78 5.67
N PHE A 67 3.59 6.87 4.70
CA PHE A 67 4.73 6.22 4.09
C PHE A 67 4.75 6.48 2.59
N ILE A 68 5.92 6.83 2.04
CA ILE A 68 6.07 7.11 0.62
C ILE A 68 6.68 5.90 -0.08
N ILE A 69 5.99 5.35 -1.07
CA ILE A 69 6.57 4.35 -1.97
C ILE A 69 6.79 5.00 -3.32
N VAL A 70 8.04 5.05 -3.77
CA VAL A 70 8.38 5.51 -5.12
C VAL A 70 8.35 4.30 -6.05
N ASP A 71 7.44 4.30 -7.02
CA ASP A 71 7.36 3.29 -8.08
C ASP A 71 7.82 3.91 -9.42
N THR A 72 7.88 3.12 -10.49
CA THR A 72 8.27 3.57 -11.83
C THR A 72 7.44 4.75 -12.33
N ASP A 73 6.18 4.82 -11.91
CA ASP A 73 5.22 5.75 -12.47
C ASP A 73 5.13 7.04 -11.65
N ARG A 74 5.17 6.92 -10.32
CA ARG A 74 4.95 8.04 -9.38
C ARG A 74 5.36 7.68 -7.94
N ALA A 75 5.36 8.69 -7.08
CA ALA A 75 5.42 8.51 -5.64
C ALA A 75 4.01 8.36 -5.05
N HIS A 76 3.80 7.31 -4.26
CA HIS A 76 2.53 6.94 -3.64
C HIS A 76 2.59 7.19 -2.14
N ASN A 77 1.64 7.98 -1.63
CA ASN A 77 1.41 8.09 -0.20
C ASN A 77 0.50 6.95 0.26
N VAL A 78 1.06 6.00 1.00
CA VAL A 78 0.37 4.79 1.45
C VAL A 78 0.31 4.73 2.98
N ALA A 79 -0.60 3.89 3.47
CA ALA A 79 -0.57 3.43 4.84
C ALA A 79 0.04 2.02 4.86
N ILE A 80 0.98 1.79 5.77
CA ILE A 80 1.71 0.53 5.89
C ILE A 80 1.66 0.05 7.33
N ASP A 81 1.56 -1.26 7.52
CA ASP A 81 1.54 -1.90 8.84
C ASP A 81 2.77 -2.81 8.95
N PHE A 82 3.73 -2.40 9.78
CA PHE A 82 4.90 -3.24 10.11
C PHE A 82 4.49 -4.33 11.11
N CYS A 83 5.11 -5.52 11.07
CA CYS A 83 5.00 -6.47 12.19
C CYS A 83 5.85 -5.98 13.36
N GLY A 84 5.22 -5.79 14.52
CA GLY A 84 5.86 -5.63 15.82
C GLY A 84 5.97 -6.95 16.60
N CYS A 85 5.52 -8.05 16.00
CA CYS A 85 5.47 -9.39 16.57
C CYS A 85 6.83 -10.13 16.64
N GLY A 86 7.91 -9.52 16.14
CA GLY A 86 9.26 -10.11 16.11
C GLY A 86 9.55 -11.08 14.96
N LYS A 87 8.52 -11.65 14.31
CA LYS A 87 8.71 -12.58 13.18
C LYS A 87 9.32 -11.95 11.91
N GLY A 88 9.12 -10.64 11.73
CA GLY A 88 9.53 -9.91 10.53
C GLY A 88 10.92 -9.27 10.60
N GLY A 89 11.63 -9.37 11.72
CA GLY A 89 12.90 -8.64 11.91
C GLY A 89 12.72 -7.12 11.95
N THR A 90 13.75 -6.40 11.52
CA THR A 90 13.80 -4.93 11.45
C THR A 90 12.84 -4.37 10.40
N ARG A 91 12.49 -3.09 10.50
CA ARG A 91 11.63 -2.42 9.50
C ARG A 91 12.20 -2.49 8.08
N ALA A 92 13.52 -2.38 7.95
CA ALA A 92 14.20 -2.47 6.66
C ALA A 92 14.06 -3.88 6.04
N GLU A 93 14.26 -4.93 6.84
CA GLU A 93 14.10 -6.32 6.39
C GLU A 93 12.66 -6.61 5.95
N GLN A 94 11.67 -6.13 6.69
CA GLN A 94 10.25 -6.28 6.33
C GLN A 94 9.92 -5.61 4.99
N LEU A 95 10.49 -4.44 4.72
CA LEU A 95 10.32 -3.75 3.43
C LEU A 95 10.99 -4.53 2.30
N VAL A 96 12.23 -4.99 2.49
CA VAL A 96 12.96 -5.77 1.48
C VAL A 96 12.23 -7.09 1.17
N ALA A 97 11.71 -7.76 2.19
CA ALA A 97 10.87 -8.97 2.03
C ALA A 97 9.60 -8.67 1.21
N ALA A 98 9.05 -7.47 1.33
CA ALA A 98 7.93 -6.97 0.53
C ALA A 98 8.35 -6.35 -0.82
N ARG A 99 9.59 -6.57 -1.28
CA ARG A 99 10.13 -6.04 -2.56
C ARG A 99 10.17 -4.50 -2.60
N LEU A 100 10.43 -3.88 -1.45
CA LEU A 100 10.60 -2.44 -1.28
C LEU A 100 11.99 -2.15 -0.72
N TYR A 101 12.77 -1.32 -1.40
CA TYR A 101 14.08 -0.89 -0.94
C TYR A 101 13.94 0.31 0.01
N PRO A 102 14.31 0.19 1.29
CA PRO A 102 14.15 1.28 2.24
C PRO A 102 15.08 2.45 1.93
N CYS A 103 14.59 3.68 2.05
CA CYS A 103 15.45 4.88 1.91
C CYS A 103 16.29 5.15 3.18
N SER A 104 16.02 4.46 4.30
CA SER A 104 16.84 4.49 5.52
C SER A 104 16.66 3.19 6.32
N TYR A 105 17.71 2.77 7.03
CA TYR A 105 17.70 1.49 7.75
C TYR A 105 17.03 1.56 9.13
N GLU A 106 17.27 2.63 9.90
CA GLU A 106 16.77 2.72 11.28
C GLU A 106 15.27 3.02 11.34
N ARG A 107 14.81 4.01 10.56
CA ARG A 107 13.41 4.46 10.57
C ARG A 107 12.97 4.89 9.18
N PRO A 108 12.72 3.93 8.27
CA PRO A 108 12.24 4.23 6.93
C PRO A 108 10.90 4.94 7.02
N ARG A 109 10.80 6.07 6.31
CA ARG A 109 9.54 6.78 6.00
C ARG A 109 9.20 6.73 4.51
N ALA A 110 10.15 6.22 3.72
CA ALA A 110 10.01 6.04 2.29
C ALA A 110 10.74 4.77 1.86
N ALA A 111 10.29 4.18 0.78
CA ALA A 111 10.95 3.09 0.08
C ALA A 111 10.76 3.22 -1.44
N ILE A 112 11.59 2.52 -2.19
CA ILE A 112 11.52 2.42 -3.65
C ILE A 112 11.04 1.03 -4.01
N SER A 113 10.13 0.90 -4.97
CA SER A 113 9.68 -0.39 -5.47
C SER A 113 10.80 -1.09 -6.24
N PHE A 114 10.87 -2.43 -6.17
CA PHE A 114 11.82 -3.20 -6.98
C PHE A 114 11.44 -3.30 -8.47
N ARG A 115 10.35 -2.66 -8.90
CA ARG A 115 9.93 -2.65 -10.31
C ARG A 115 10.73 -1.65 -11.16
N MET A 116 11.48 -0.75 -10.51
CA MET A 116 12.46 0.12 -11.17
C MET A 116 13.63 -0.66 -11.78
#